data_AF-A0A2E8EZJ6-F1
#
_entry.id   AF-A0A2E8EZJ6-F1
#
_cell.length_a   1.000
_cell.length_b   1.000
_cell.length_c   1.000
_cell.angle_alpha   90.00
_cell.angle_beta   90.00
_cell.angle_gamma   90.00
#
_symmetry.space_group_name_H-M   'P 1'
#
loop_
_entity.id
_entity.type
_entity.pdbx_description
1 polymer ?
#
loop_
_entity_poly.entity_id
_entity_poly.type
_entity_poly.pdbx_seq_one_letter_code
_entity_poly.pdbx_strand_id
1 'polypeptide(L)'
;MALDRATFGISEESLQYMVLEKTDMPEEFQGFQVVREGPLDNETMAQHGFQGNTPERFRTLGRVTGFMRELGETTNAVDGFNFLGATVAHLFDNPKTVTDWMHEVFIKDFEANVGESVGEDQQLISTKRLETSGFFDEAVALKVLQGGTSGLVSSTVLDFRVGRILGVAFVGTVGDHERLDLATQLAQSLEKQIVKVVLGAV
;
A
#
# COMPACT_ATOMS: atom_id res chain seq x y z
N MET A 1 2.88 -1.99 -23.08
CA MET A 1 2.06 -2.60 -24.14
C MET A 1 1.82 -4.12 -23.99
N ALA A 2 2.84 -4.98 -23.82
CA ALA A 2 2.59 -6.42 -23.61
C ALA A 2 2.13 -6.75 -22.17
N LEU A 3 2.80 -6.15 -21.18
CA LEU A 3 2.45 -6.32 -19.76
C LEU A 3 1.05 -5.78 -19.44
N ASP A 4 0.71 -4.59 -19.92
CA ASP A 4 -0.63 -4.01 -19.74
C ASP A 4 -1.73 -4.92 -20.26
N ARG A 5 -1.54 -5.51 -21.45
CA ARG A 5 -2.49 -6.47 -22.02
C ARG A 5 -2.59 -7.74 -21.19
N ALA A 6 -1.47 -8.25 -20.68
CA ALA A 6 -1.46 -9.43 -19.82
C ALA A 6 -2.26 -9.20 -18.53
N THR A 7 -2.23 -7.99 -17.97
CA THR A 7 -3.01 -7.70 -16.75
C THR A 7 -4.52 -7.82 -16.95
N PHE A 8 -5.05 -7.72 -18.17
CA PHE A 8 -6.47 -7.99 -18.43
C PHE A 8 -6.88 -9.45 -18.23
N GLY A 9 -5.92 -10.39 -18.23
CA GLY A 9 -6.18 -11.80 -17.92
C GLY A 9 -6.29 -12.12 -16.43
N ILE A 10 -5.97 -11.16 -15.55
CA ILE A 10 -5.98 -11.35 -14.09
C ILE A 10 -7.40 -11.36 -13.53
N SER A 11 -7.76 -12.37 -12.75
CA SER A 11 -9.02 -12.38 -12.00
C SER A 11 -8.84 -11.81 -10.59
N GLU A 12 -9.94 -11.51 -9.90
CA GLU A 12 -9.92 -11.13 -8.48
C GLU A 12 -9.26 -12.21 -7.62
N GLU A 13 -9.51 -13.50 -7.92
CA GLU A 13 -8.91 -14.64 -7.22
C GLU A 13 -7.39 -14.71 -7.37
N SER A 14 -6.84 -14.12 -8.44
CA SER A 14 -5.41 -14.11 -8.70
C SER A 14 -4.64 -13.17 -7.77
N LEU A 15 -5.32 -12.19 -7.15
CA LEU A 15 -4.69 -11.15 -6.32
C LEU A 15 -4.00 -11.72 -5.07
N GLN A 16 -4.52 -12.83 -4.53
CA GLN A 16 -3.92 -13.48 -3.35
C GLN A 16 -2.48 -13.97 -3.62
N TYR A 17 -2.16 -14.29 -4.88
CA TYR A 17 -0.82 -14.76 -5.28
C TYR A 17 0.13 -13.61 -5.62
N MET A 18 -0.39 -12.38 -5.68
CA MET A 18 0.38 -11.19 -6.04
C MET A 18 1.03 -10.49 -4.86
N VAL A 19 0.49 -10.66 -3.65
CA VAL A 19 1.10 -10.14 -2.42
C VAL A 19 2.27 -11.02 -1.98
N LEU A 20 3.23 -10.43 -1.27
CA LEU A 20 4.44 -11.16 -0.89
C LEU A 20 4.16 -12.16 0.22
N GLU A 21 4.63 -13.39 0.09
CA GLU A 21 4.73 -14.32 1.22
C GLU A 21 5.77 -13.82 2.23
N LYS A 22 5.65 -14.24 3.49
CA LYS A 22 6.63 -13.87 4.52
C LYS A 22 8.07 -14.16 4.07
N THR A 23 8.31 -15.27 3.38
CA THR A 23 9.63 -15.67 2.87
C THR A 23 10.19 -14.75 1.79
N ASP A 24 9.33 -13.98 1.11
CA ASP A 24 9.73 -13.06 0.04
C ASP A 24 9.84 -11.60 0.54
N MET A 25 9.54 -11.36 1.82
CA MET A 25 9.69 -10.06 2.47
C MET A 25 11.16 -9.77 2.81
N PRO A 26 11.58 -8.50 2.89
CA PRO A 26 12.92 -8.11 3.36
C PRO A 26 13.31 -8.75 4.70
N GLU A 27 14.62 -8.92 4.94
CA GLU A 27 15.17 -9.57 6.15
C GLU A 27 14.62 -8.97 7.45
N GLU A 28 14.44 -7.65 7.48
CA GLU A 28 13.83 -6.89 8.58
C GLU A 28 12.51 -7.50 9.08
N PHE A 29 11.67 -8.04 8.18
CA PHE A 29 10.35 -8.55 8.51
C PHE A 29 10.31 -10.07 8.74
N GLN A 30 11.44 -10.77 8.65
CA GLN A 30 11.47 -12.23 8.84
C GLN A 30 11.12 -12.64 10.28
N GLY A 31 11.31 -11.76 11.27
CA GLY A 31 10.86 -11.97 12.64
C GLY A 31 9.34 -11.81 12.84
N PHE A 32 8.66 -11.14 11.91
CA PHE A 32 7.29 -10.68 12.11
C PHE A 32 6.28 -11.80 11.85
N GLN A 33 5.05 -11.62 12.33
CA GLN A 33 3.96 -12.56 12.10
C GLN A 33 2.92 -11.95 11.18
N VAL A 34 2.20 -12.79 10.42
CA VAL A 34 1.03 -12.32 9.68
C VAL A 34 -0.04 -11.91 10.68
N VAL A 35 -0.34 -10.61 10.72
CA VAL A 35 -1.35 -10.03 11.62
C VAL A 35 -2.67 -9.79 10.89
N ARG A 36 -2.62 -9.52 9.59
CA ARG A 36 -3.79 -9.35 8.74
C ARG A 36 -3.51 -9.88 7.34
N GLU A 37 -4.44 -10.64 6.81
CA GLU A 37 -4.41 -11.15 5.44
C GLU A 37 -5.83 -11.30 4.93
N GLY A 38 -6.05 -10.98 3.65
CA GLY A 38 -7.29 -11.34 2.99
C GLY A 38 -7.75 -10.33 1.94
N PRO A 39 -8.97 -10.54 1.42
CA PRO A 39 -9.62 -9.61 0.51
C PRO A 39 -9.78 -8.24 1.14
N LEU A 40 -9.61 -7.22 0.31
CA LEU A 40 -9.77 -5.83 0.63
C LEU A 40 -10.75 -5.23 -0.38
N ASP A 41 -12.05 -5.48 -0.18
CA ASP A 41 -13.10 -4.96 -1.05
C ASP A 41 -13.31 -3.44 -0.84
N ASN A 42 -14.23 -2.85 -1.61
CA ASN A 42 -14.49 -1.41 -1.56
C ASN A 42 -15.17 -0.99 -0.24
N GLU A 43 -15.97 -1.89 0.34
CA GLU A 43 -16.64 -1.76 1.62
C GLU A 43 -15.62 -1.67 2.76
N THR A 44 -14.69 -2.62 2.82
CA THR A 44 -13.60 -2.67 3.80
C THR A 44 -12.68 -1.46 3.66
N MET A 45 -12.30 -1.07 2.44
CA MET A 45 -11.52 0.15 2.21
C MET A 45 -12.21 1.41 2.72
N ALA A 46 -13.53 1.53 2.53
CA ALA A 46 -14.27 2.71 2.93
C ALA A 46 -14.40 2.81 4.46
N GLN A 47 -14.52 1.67 5.14
CA GLN A 47 -14.59 1.61 6.60
C GLN A 47 -13.28 1.99 7.30
N HIS A 48 -12.14 1.71 6.68
CA HIS A 48 -10.81 1.94 7.26
C HIS A 48 -10.07 3.15 6.65
N GLY A 49 -10.65 3.82 5.65
CA GLY A 49 -10.07 5.00 5.01
C GLY A 49 -10.46 6.32 5.68
N PHE A 50 -10.06 7.44 5.07
CA PHE A 50 -10.47 8.77 5.49
C PHE A 50 -12.00 8.95 5.53
N GLN A 51 -12.47 9.80 6.43
CA GLN A 51 -13.89 10.14 6.54
C GLN A 51 -14.42 10.67 5.20
N GLY A 52 -15.60 10.19 4.79
CA GLY A 52 -16.23 10.55 3.52
C GLY A 52 -15.88 9.64 2.35
N ASN A 53 -14.95 8.68 2.54
CA ASN A 53 -14.79 7.59 1.59
C ASN A 53 -16.01 6.69 1.57
N THR A 54 -16.46 6.34 0.36
CA THR A 54 -17.58 5.41 0.13
C THR A 54 -17.19 4.34 -0.88
N PRO A 55 -17.80 3.14 -0.81
CA PRO A 55 -17.56 2.10 -1.81
C PRO A 55 -17.88 2.58 -3.24
N GLU A 56 -18.94 3.39 -3.39
CA GLU A 56 -19.39 3.95 -4.66
C GLU A 56 -18.34 4.91 -5.26
N ARG A 57 -17.67 5.71 -4.42
CA ARG A 57 -16.56 6.58 -4.86
C ARG A 57 -15.45 5.73 -5.48
N PHE A 58 -15.05 4.64 -4.80
CA PHE A 58 -13.98 3.78 -5.29
C PHE A 58 -14.34 3.03 -6.58
N ARG A 59 -15.57 2.51 -6.68
CA ARG A 59 -16.07 1.90 -7.92
C ARG A 59 -16.08 2.91 -9.08
N THR A 60 -16.49 4.15 -8.83
CA THR A 60 -16.50 5.23 -9.85
C THR A 60 -15.10 5.59 -10.34
N LEU A 61 -14.11 5.46 -9.46
CA LEU A 61 -12.69 5.63 -9.80
C LEU A 61 -12.06 4.38 -10.43
N GLY A 62 -12.87 3.37 -10.74
CA GLY A 62 -12.47 2.16 -11.45
C GLY A 62 -11.77 1.11 -10.59
N ARG A 63 -11.85 1.21 -9.25
CA ARG A 63 -11.34 0.17 -8.36
C ARG A 63 -12.32 -0.99 -8.28
N VAL A 64 -11.86 -2.18 -8.65
CA VAL A 64 -12.64 -3.42 -8.58
C VAL A 64 -12.56 -3.99 -7.17
N THR A 65 -11.36 -4.36 -6.71
CA THR A 65 -11.12 -4.96 -5.38
C THR A 65 -9.62 -4.93 -5.04
N GLY A 66 -9.21 -5.56 -3.95
CA GLY A 66 -7.81 -5.79 -3.60
C GLY A 66 -7.60 -7.01 -2.73
N PHE A 67 -6.33 -7.35 -2.52
CA PHE A 67 -5.91 -8.34 -1.53
C PHE A 67 -4.69 -7.78 -0.80
N MET A 68 -4.62 -7.98 0.51
CA MET A 68 -3.53 -7.49 1.34
C MET A 68 -2.91 -8.59 2.19
N ARG A 69 -1.62 -8.42 2.49
CA ARG A 69 -0.93 -9.13 3.55
C ARG A 69 -0.08 -8.18 4.36
N GLU A 70 -0.26 -8.25 5.67
CA GLU A 70 0.37 -7.40 6.66
C GLU A 70 1.12 -8.25 7.67
N LEU A 71 2.40 -7.91 7.84
CA LEU A 71 3.26 -8.44 8.88
C LEU A 71 3.39 -7.42 9.99
N GLY A 72 3.21 -7.87 11.22
CA GLY A 72 3.37 -7.06 12.42
C GLY A 72 4.19 -7.77 13.48
N GLU A 73 4.75 -6.98 14.38
CA GLU A 73 5.43 -7.49 15.56
C GLU A 73 4.84 -6.87 16.84
N THR A 74 4.59 -7.71 17.84
CA THR A 74 4.09 -7.29 19.16
C THR A 74 5.24 -7.33 20.17
N THR A 75 6.13 -6.34 20.12
CA THR A 75 7.17 -6.13 21.13
C THR A 75 7.08 -4.71 21.70
N ASN A 76 7.79 -4.45 22.81
CA ASN A 76 7.89 -3.11 23.39
C ASN A 76 8.64 -2.19 22.42
N ALA A 77 7.88 -1.55 21.54
CA ALA A 77 8.41 -0.73 20.47
C ALA A 77 9.09 0.52 21.03
N VAL A 78 10.34 0.73 20.62
CA VAL A 78 11.12 1.92 20.89
C VAL A 78 11.09 2.85 19.67
N ASP A 79 11.47 4.11 19.84
CA ASP A 79 11.61 5.04 18.71
C ASP A 79 12.47 4.43 17.58
N GLY A 80 12.00 4.57 16.34
CA GLY A 80 12.63 4.01 15.15
C GLY A 80 12.34 2.54 14.87
N PHE A 81 11.64 1.83 15.77
CA PHE A 81 11.21 0.46 15.54
C PHE A 81 10.17 0.38 14.42
N ASN A 82 10.43 -0.47 13.42
CA ASN A 82 9.45 -0.80 12.40
C ASN A 82 8.46 -1.79 13.02
N PHE A 83 7.20 -1.43 13.18
CA PHE A 83 6.21 -2.33 13.81
C PHE A 83 5.37 -3.09 12.78
N LEU A 84 5.52 -2.73 11.50
CA LEU A 84 4.61 -3.08 10.45
C LEU A 84 5.32 -3.05 9.09
N GLY A 85 5.09 -4.09 8.28
CA GLY A 85 5.44 -4.14 6.87
C GLY A 85 4.37 -4.88 6.09
N ALA A 86 3.92 -4.32 4.97
CA ALA A 86 2.75 -4.84 4.30
C ALA A 86 2.72 -4.57 2.80
N THR A 87 2.03 -5.47 2.11
CA THR A 87 1.87 -5.42 0.66
C THR A 87 0.42 -5.60 0.26
N VAL A 88 0.00 -4.86 -0.76
CA VAL A 88 -1.35 -4.89 -1.28
C VAL A 88 -1.29 -4.93 -2.81
N ALA A 89 -2.18 -5.72 -3.41
CA ALA A 89 -2.44 -5.68 -4.84
C ALA A 89 -3.91 -5.29 -5.05
N HIS A 90 -4.14 -4.17 -5.73
CA HIS A 90 -5.48 -3.75 -6.13
C HIS A 90 -5.72 -3.97 -7.61
N LEU A 91 -6.93 -4.41 -7.94
CA LEU A 91 -7.40 -4.58 -9.31
C LEU A 91 -8.22 -3.36 -9.72
N PHE A 92 -7.89 -2.80 -10.88
CA PHE A 92 -8.65 -1.73 -11.50
C PHE A 92 -9.22 -2.14 -12.85
N ASP A 93 -10.17 -1.36 -13.35
CA ASP A 93 -10.77 -1.53 -14.67
C ASP A 93 -9.74 -1.37 -15.79
N ASN A 94 -8.83 -0.40 -15.65
CA ASN A 94 -7.81 -0.12 -16.67
C ASN A 94 -6.56 0.59 -16.07
N PRO A 95 -5.46 0.67 -16.83
CA PRO A 95 -4.23 1.32 -16.35
C PRO A 95 -4.34 2.82 -16.06
N LYS A 96 -5.27 3.54 -16.73
CA LYS A 96 -5.46 4.97 -16.50
C LYS A 96 -6.06 5.22 -15.12
N THR A 97 -7.06 4.42 -14.73
CA THR A 97 -7.69 4.53 -13.40
C THR A 97 -6.72 4.22 -12.26
N VAL A 98 -5.67 3.42 -12.50
CA VAL A 98 -4.57 3.23 -11.53
C VAL A 98 -3.80 4.54 -11.34
N THR A 99 -3.36 5.18 -12.42
CA THR A 99 -2.67 6.49 -12.35
C THR A 99 -3.57 7.54 -11.68
N ASP A 100 -4.84 7.61 -12.07
CA ASP A 100 -5.78 8.55 -11.46
C ASP A 100 -5.91 8.29 -9.96
N TRP A 101 -5.98 7.04 -9.52
CA TRP A 101 -6.00 6.69 -8.09
C TRP A 101 -4.75 7.18 -7.34
N MET A 102 -3.56 6.92 -7.90
CA MET A 102 -2.29 7.29 -7.27
C MET A 102 -2.23 8.80 -6.98
N HIS A 103 -2.69 9.64 -7.90
CA HIS A 103 -2.61 11.09 -7.73
C HIS A 103 -3.85 11.70 -7.08
N GLU A 104 -5.04 11.27 -7.47
CA GLU A 104 -6.31 11.90 -7.07
C GLU A 104 -6.87 11.34 -5.77
N VAL A 105 -6.51 10.11 -5.40
CA VAL A 105 -6.93 9.50 -4.14
C VAL A 105 -5.75 9.45 -3.19
N PHE A 106 -4.71 8.68 -3.51
CA PHE A 106 -3.61 8.48 -2.58
C PHE A 106 -2.91 9.80 -2.25
N ILE A 107 -2.34 10.50 -3.23
CA ILE A 107 -1.62 11.75 -2.93
C ILE A 107 -2.55 12.84 -2.40
N LYS A 108 -3.63 13.16 -3.15
CA LYS A 108 -4.51 14.28 -2.79
C LYS A 108 -5.30 14.07 -1.51
N ASP A 109 -5.85 12.88 -1.24
CA ASP A 109 -6.62 12.70 -0.01
C ASP A 109 -5.71 12.79 1.22
N PHE A 110 -4.49 12.24 1.17
CA PHE A 110 -3.54 12.39 2.28
C PHE A 110 -3.14 13.86 2.49
N GLU A 111 -2.89 14.63 1.43
CA GLU A 111 -2.56 16.06 1.56
C GLU A 111 -3.75 16.91 2.05
N ALA A 112 -4.96 16.61 1.58
CA ALA A 112 -6.16 17.37 1.92
C ALA A 112 -6.65 17.12 3.36
N ASN A 113 -6.33 15.97 3.94
CA ASN A 113 -6.76 15.57 5.29
C ASN A 113 -5.70 15.83 6.37
N VAL A 114 -4.63 16.60 6.08
CA VAL A 114 -3.68 17.01 7.12
C VAL A 114 -4.41 17.86 8.17
N GLY A 115 -4.30 17.46 9.44
CA GLY A 115 -5.04 18.03 10.57
C GLY A 115 -6.33 17.28 10.91
N GLU A 116 -6.77 16.33 10.08
CA GLU A 116 -7.96 15.53 10.36
C GLU A 116 -7.63 14.29 11.21
N SER A 117 -8.65 13.76 11.90
CA SER A 117 -8.51 12.51 12.64
C SER A 117 -8.46 11.31 11.68
N VAL A 118 -7.60 10.34 11.99
CA VAL A 118 -7.40 9.11 11.21
C VAL A 118 -7.83 7.86 11.98
N GLY A 119 -8.61 8.03 13.05
CA GLY A 119 -9.07 6.95 13.94
C GLY A 119 -8.25 6.83 15.22
N GLU A 120 -8.78 6.08 16.21
CA GLU A 120 -8.10 5.67 17.46
C GLU A 120 -7.27 6.76 18.17
N ASP A 121 -7.86 7.95 18.34
CA ASP A 121 -7.20 9.13 18.96
C ASP A 121 -5.95 9.64 18.24
N GLN A 122 -5.76 9.26 16.96
CA GLN A 122 -4.69 9.75 16.11
C GLN A 122 -5.18 10.83 15.13
N GLN A 123 -4.27 11.75 14.84
CA GLN A 123 -4.42 12.82 13.88
C GLN A 123 -3.33 12.70 12.81
N LEU A 124 -3.69 12.99 11.56
CA LEU A 124 -2.71 13.17 10.49
C LEU A 124 -1.98 14.50 10.68
N ILE A 125 -0.71 14.46 11.07
CA ILE A 125 0.08 15.66 11.40
C ILE A 125 0.71 16.27 10.15
N SER A 126 1.29 15.45 9.28
CA SER A 126 1.93 15.93 8.06
C SER A 126 2.09 14.84 7.02
N THR A 127 2.29 15.26 5.78
CA THR A 127 2.62 14.40 4.66
C THR A 127 3.80 14.99 3.90
N LYS A 128 4.63 14.12 3.32
CA LYS A 128 5.78 14.50 2.52
C LYS A 128 5.88 13.55 1.32
N ARG A 129 5.81 14.09 0.11
CA ARG A 129 6.11 13.35 -1.12
C ARG A 129 7.58 12.94 -1.13
N LEU A 130 7.83 11.70 -1.54
CA LEU A 130 9.15 11.11 -1.64
C LEU A 130 9.45 10.77 -3.09
N GLU A 131 10.70 10.96 -3.49
CA GLU A 131 11.16 10.66 -4.85
C GLU A 131 11.37 9.14 -4.99
N THR A 132 10.69 8.54 -5.97
CA THR A 132 10.79 7.11 -6.25
C THR A 132 11.65 6.84 -7.48
N SER A 133 12.34 5.70 -7.52
CA SER A 133 13.09 5.27 -8.69
C SER A 133 13.19 3.74 -8.77
N GLY A 134 13.53 3.21 -9.95
CA GLY A 134 13.76 1.78 -10.14
C GLY A 134 12.51 0.92 -10.33
N PHE A 135 11.38 1.53 -10.69
CA PHE A 135 10.14 0.84 -11.09
C PHE A 135 10.02 0.77 -12.61
N PHE A 136 9.30 -0.23 -13.11
CA PHE A 136 9.11 -0.42 -14.55
C PHE A 136 8.27 0.70 -15.19
N ASP A 137 7.28 1.18 -14.45
CA ASP A 137 6.31 2.19 -14.87
C ASP A 137 6.23 3.29 -13.79
N GLU A 138 5.07 3.91 -13.65
CA GLU A 138 4.81 4.95 -12.66
C GLU A 138 4.81 4.44 -11.22
N ALA A 139 5.46 5.20 -10.32
CA ALA A 139 5.42 5.02 -8.89
C ALA A 139 5.33 6.38 -8.19
N VAL A 140 4.69 6.41 -7.02
CA VAL A 140 4.64 7.58 -6.12
C VAL A 140 4.80 7.11 -4.68
N ALA A 141 5.37 7.95 -3.83
CA ALA A 141 5.53 7.64 -2.42
C ALA A 141 5.22 8.83 -1.51
N LEU A 142 4.69 8.52 -0.33
CA LEU A 142 4.45 9.46 0.75
C LEU A 142 5.06 8.95 2.04
N LYS A 143 5.70 9.86 2.78
CA LYS A 143 5.82 9.74 4.23
C LYS A 143 4.61 10.43 4.85
N VAL A 144 3.94 9.72 5.74
CA VAL A 144 2.79 10.18 6.51
C VAL A 144 3.19 10.17 7.98
N LEU A 145 3.02 11.29 8.68
CA LEU A 145 3.23 11.39 10.12
C LEU A 145 1.88 11.48 10.81
N GLN A 146 1.63 10.58 11.73
CA GLN A 146 0.45 10.56 12.59
C GLN A 146 0.87 10.72 14.04
N GLY A 147 -0.01 11.27 14.87
CA GLY A 147 0.24 11.36 16.29
C GLY A 147 -1.02 11.39 17.12
N GLY A 148 -0.90 10.87 18.33
CA GLY A 148 -1.98 10.80 19.31
C GLY A 148 -1.46 10.63 20.72
N THR A 149 -2.31 10.15 21.61
CA THR A 149 -1.98 9.90 23.04
C THR A 149 -0.88 8.85 23.22
N SER A 150 -0.74 7.92 22.27
CA SER A 150 0.29 6.88 22.23
C SER A 150 1.64 7.35 21.68
N GLY A 151 1.76 8.61 21.26
CA GLY A 151 2.96 9.18 20.65
C GLY A 151 2.87 9.33 19.14
N LEU A 152 4.03 9.50 18.49
CA LEU A 152 4.14 9.66 17.04
C LEU A 152 4.36 8.31 16.37
N VAL A 153 3.76 8.14 15.19
CA VAL A 153 4.06 7.06 14.26
C VAL A 153 4.17 7.61 12.86
N SER A 154 5.07 7.05 12.07
CA SER A 154 5.26 7.40 10.68
C SER A 154 4.98 6.19 9.80
N SER A 155 4.37 6.43 8.65
CA SER A 155 4.16 5.43 7.62
C SER A 155 4.81 5.90 6.34
N THR A 156 5.66 5.07 5.74
CA THR A 156 6.15 5.28 4.39
C THR A 156 5.36 4.36 3.46
N VAL A 157 4.55 4.95 2.59
CA VAL A 157 3.65 4.24 1.66
C VAL A 157 4.10 4.51 0.23
N LEU A 158 4.21 3.46 -0.57
CA LEU A 158 4.63 3.52 -1.97
C LEU A 158 3.63 2.78 -2.85
N ASP A 159 3.04 3.51 -3.79
CA ASP A 159 2.14 3.03 -4.81
C ASP A 159 2.90 2.91 -6.14
N PHE A 160 2.70 1.82 -6.88
CA PHE A 160 3.27 1.64 -8.22
C PHE A 160 2.33 0.90 -9.16
N ARG A 161 2.43 1.20 -10.45
CA ARG A 161 1.54 0.64 -11.47
C ARG A 161 2.17 -0.54 -12.19
N VAL A 162 1.38 -1.61 -12.36
CA VAL A 162 1.65 -2.70 -13.30
C VAL A 162 0.39 -2.92 -14.15
N GLY A 163 0.30 -2.27 -15.31
CA GLY A 163 -0.93 -2.32 -16.12
C GLY A 163 -2.13 -1.81 -15.33
N ARG A 164 -3.18 -2.63 -15.17
CA ARG A 164 -4.37 -2.30 -14.36
C ARG A 164 -4.26 -2.75 -12.88
N ILE A 165 -3.08 -3.20 -12.46
CA ILE A 165 -2.79 -3.53 -11.07
C ILE A 165 -2.08 -2.36 -10.42
N LEU A 166 -2.56 -1.96 -9.24
CA LEU A 166 -1.83 -1.06 -8.34
C LEU A 166 -1.19 -1.93 -7.25
N GLY A 167 0.14 -1.95 -7.23
CA GLY A 167 0.89 -2.50 -6.12
C GLY A 167 1.12 -1.43 -5.06
N VAL A 168 0.93 -1.80 -3.79
CA VAL A 168 1.18 -0.91 -2.65
C VAL A 168 2.11 -1.61 -1.68
N ALA A 169 3.16 -0.93 -1.26
CA ALA A 169 4.02 -1.35 -0.18
C ALA A 169 4.01 -0.29 0.91
N PHE A 170 3.88 -0.70 2.18
CA PHE A 170 3.97 0.25 3.28
C PHE A 170 4.75 -0.30 4.48
N VAL A 171 5.45 0.62 5.14
CA VAL A 171 6.22 0.38 6.36
C VAL A 171 5.75 1.34 7.43
N GLY A 172 5.34 0.81 8.58
CA GLY A 172 5.00 1.59 9.77
C GLY A 172 6.15 1.59 10.77
N THR A 173 6.49 2.77 11.30
CA THR A 173 7.59 2.99 12.23
C THR A 173 7.16 3.85 13.42
N VAL A 174 7.59 3.48 14.62
CA VAL A 174 7.39 4.30 15.82
C VAL A 174 8.26 5.55 15.72
N GLY A 175 7.67 6.72 15.98
CA GLY A 175 8.32 8.02 15.86
C GLY A 175 8.24 8.63 14.46
N ASP A 176 9.01 9.70 14.24
CA ASP A 176 9.05 10.44 12.97
C ASP A 176 10.22 9.98 12.07
N HIS A 177 10.04 8.84 11.42
CA HIS A 177 11.08 8.16 10.64
C HIS A 177 10.67 7.97 9.19
N GLU A 178 11.58 8.24 8.28
CA GLU A 178 11.40 7.91 6.86
C GLU A 178 12.01 6.52 6.60
N ARG A 179 11.29 5.66 5.88
CA ARG A 179 11.72 4.29 5.55
C ARG A 179 11.66 4.02 4.04
N LEU A 180 11.97 5.03 3.23
CA LEU A 180 11.89 4.94 1.77
C LEU A 180 12.70 3.78 1.20
N ASP A 181 13.92 3.56 1.66
CA ASP A 181 14.78 2.48 1.16
C ASP A 181 14.15 1.10 1.43
N LEU A 182 13.58 0.90 2.61
CA LEU A 182 12.93 -0.35 2.99
C LEU A 182 11.59 -0.54 2.26
N ALA A 183 10.78 0.52 2.15
CA ALA A 183 9.54 0.51 1.38
C ALA A 183 9.80 0.27 -0.12
N THR A 184 10.89 0.79 -0.66
CA THR A 184 11.33 0.56 -2.06
C THR A 184 11.73 -0.89 -2.27
N GLN A 185 12.51 -1.49 -1.37
CA GLN A 185 12.86 -2.91 -1.43
C GLN A 185 11.60 -3.79 -1.41
N LEU A 186 10.67 -3.48 -0.51
CA LEU A 186 9.39 -4.18 -0.38
C LEU A 186 8.56 -4.06 -1.67
N ALA A 187 8.43 -2.85 -2.21
CA ALA A 187 7.71 -2.58 -3.45
C ALA A 187 8.33 -3.26 -4.67
N GLN A 188 9.66 -3.29 -4.78
CA GLN A 188 10.35 -3.96 -5.88
C GLN A 188 10.21 -5.48 -5.83
N SER A 189 10.23 -6.07 -4.63
CA SER A 189 9.89 -7.49 -4.46
C SER A 189 8.44 -7.75 -4.88
N LEU A 190 7.51 -6.87 -4.48
CA LEU A 190 6.10 -6.97 -4.85
C LEU A 190 5.89 -6.82 -6.36
N GLU A 191 6.53 -5.87 -7.02
CA GLU A 191 6.45 -5.65 -8.47
C GLU A 191 6.88 -6.92 -9.22
N LYS A 192 8.01 -7.53 -8.81
CA LYS A 192 8.47 -8.80 -9.37
C LYS A 192 7.45 -9.92 -9.17
N GLN A 193 6.82 -9.99 -8.00
CA GLN A 193 5.81 -11.01 -7.71
C GLN A 193 4.55 -10.82 -8.56
N ILE A 194 4.03 -9.59 -8.64
CA ILE A 194 2.91 -9.25 -9.53
C ILE A 194 3.23 -9.63 -10.97
N VAL A 195 4.41 -9.27 -11.48
CA VAL A 195 4.82 -9.60 -12.84
C VAL A 195 4.90 -11.11 -13.08
N LYS A 196 5.40 -11.89 -12.12
CA LYS A 196 5.41 -13.37 -12.23
C LYS A 196 4.00 -13.93 -12.40
N VAL A 197 3.05 -13.48 -11.57
CA VAL A 197 1.64 -13.92 -11.67
C VAL A 197 1.03 -13.51 -13.00
N VAL A 198 1.22 -12.25 -13.42
CA VAL A 198 0.72 -11.71 -14.69
C VAL A 198 1.24 -12.48 -15.90
N LEU A 199 2.47 -12.96 -15.85
CA LEU A 199 3.08 -13.73 -16.93
C LEU A 199 2.81 -15.24 -16.83
N GLY A 200 2.02 -15.70 -15.85
CA GLY A 200 1.69 -17.12 -15.66
C GLY A 200 2.86 -17.98 -15.19
N ALA A 201 3.83 -17.38 -14.47
CA ALA A 201 4.99 -18.07 -13.92
C ALA A 201 4.75 -18.64 -12.50
N VAL A 202 3.49 -18.76 -12.09
CA VAL A 202 3.02 -19.17 -10.76
C VAL A 202 2.08 -20.36 -10.88
#